data_AF-A0AAP2Z5S8-F1
#
_entry.id   AF-A0AAP2Z5S8-F1
#
_cell.length_a   1.000
_cell.length_b   1.000
_cell.length_c   1.000
_cell.angle_alpha   90.00
_cell.angle_beta   90.00
_cell.angle_gamma   90.00
#
_symmetry.space_group_name_H-M   'P 1'
#
loop_
_entity.id
_entity.type
_entity.pdbx_description
1 polymer ?
#
loop_
_entity_poly.entity_id
_entity_poly.type
_entity_poly.pdbx_seq_one_letter_code
_entity_poly.pdbx_strand_id
1 'polypeptide(L)' 'MTTTSTADDRAKLLQALAGSPCHNCEDGVLVRQSYKGNRSIVCDECGLPQIQLLAMPRVE' A
#
# COMPACT_ATOMS: atom_id res chain seq x y z
N MET A 1 -8.20 -27.42 -1.75
CA MET A 1 -8.48 -26.18 -0.98
C MET A 1 -7.85 -25.04 -1.74
N THR A 2 -8.66 -24.03 -2.01
CA THR A 2 -8.47 -22.95 -3.00
C THR A 2 -7.24 -22.09 -2.72
N THR A 3 -6.33 -22.02 -3.70
CA THR A 3 -5.19 -21.09 -3.73
C THR A 3 -5.70 -19.68 -4.04
N THR A 4 -5.97 -18.90 -2.99
CA THR A 4 -6.41 -17.50 -3.13
C THR A 4 -5.86 -16.65 -1.97
N SER A 5 -4.56 -16.77 -1.67
CA SER A 5 -3.93 -16.13 -0.49
C SER A 5 -2.74 -15.26 -0.88
N THR A 6 -2.96 -14.24 -1.70
CA THR A 6 -1.89 -13.24 -1.93
C THR A 6 -2.46 -11.86 -2.19
N ALA A 7 -3.60 -11.77 -2.90
CA ALA A 7 -4.31 -10.51 -3.05
C ALA A 7 -4.94 -10.03 -1.73
N ASP A 8 -5.52 -10.95 -0.95
CA ASP A 8 -6.11 -10.67 0.37
C ASP A 8 -5.03 -10.26 1.39
N ASP A 9 -3.90 -10.98 1.42
CA ASP A 9 -2.78 -10.68 2.31
C ASP A 9 -2.16 -9.32 2.01
N ARG A 10 -2.03 -8.95 0.73
CA ARG A 10 -1.57 -7.62 0.31
C ARG A 10 -2.55 -6.53 0.73
N ALA A 11 -3.86 -6.77 0.62
CA ALA A 11 -4.86 -5.81 1.09
C ALA A 11 -4.80 -5.63 2.60
N LYS A 12 -4.66 -6.72 3.38
CA LYS A 12 -4.45 -6.68 4.83
C LYS A 12 -3.18 -5.95 5.22
N LEU A 13 -2.08 -6.15 4.49
CA LEU A 13 -0.84 -5.41 4.70
C LEU A 13 -1.03 -3.90 4.51
N LEU A 14 -1.73 -3.47 3.45
CA LEU A 14 -2.08 -2.06 3.29
C LEU A 14 -2.96 -1.55 4.43
N GLN A 15 -3.85 -2.40 4.97
CA GLN A 15 -4.67 -1.98 6.10
C GLN A 15 -3.86 -1.77 7.38
N ALA A 16 -2.92 -2.68 7.67
CA ALA A 16 -2.07 -2.62 8.85
C ALA A 16 -1.11 -1.43 8.84
N LEU A 17 -0.65 -1.01 7.67
CA LEU A 17 0.30 0.09 7.52
C LEU A 17 -0.35 1.48 7.50
N ALA A 18 -1.64 1.56 7.17
CA ALA A 18 -2.36 2.83 7.20
C ALA A 18 -2.48 3.34 8.65
N GLY A 19 -2.16 4.61 8.87
CA GLY A 19 -2.09 5.25 10.18
C GLY A 19 -0.77 5.06 10.93
N SER A 20 0.18 4.29 10.38
CA SER A 20 1.53 4.21 10.95
C SER A 20 2.34 5.47 10.67
N PRO A 21 3.30 5.84 11.52
CA PRO A 21 4.21 6.94 11.23
C PRO A 21 5.06 6.62 9.99
N CYS A 22 5.42 7.65 9.23
CA CYS A 22 6.31 7.51 8.10
C CYS A 22 7.72 7.15 8.60
N HIS A 23 8.38 6.20 7.93
CA HIS A 23 9.77 5.88 8.25
C HIS A 23 10.77 6.86 7.62
N ASN A 24 10.33 7.69 6.66
CA ASN A 24 11.21 8.61 5.93
C ASN A 24 11.20 10.04 6.50
N CYS A 25 10.13 10.44 7.17
CA CYS A 25 10.00 11.76 7.79
C CYS A 25 9.33 11.62 9.15
N GLU A 26 9.67 12.50 10.09
CA GLU A 26 9.23 12.39 11.49
C GLU A 26 7.77 12.83 11.71
N ASP A 27 7.26 13.73 10.85
CA ASP A 27 5.95 14.37 11.03
C ASP A 27 4.79 13.68 10.29
N GLY A 28 5.10 12.87 9.28
CA GLY A 28 4.10 12.35 8.35
C GLY A 28 3.47 11.02 8.76
N VAL A 29 2.23 10.80 8.34
CA VAL A 29 1.53 9.52 8.55
C VAL A 29 1.23 8.81 7.23
N LEU A 30 1.23 7.48 7.30
CA LEU A 30 0.98 6.64 6.16
C LEU A 30 -0.52 6.55 5.86
N VAL A 31 -0.94 6.96 4.67
CA VAL A 31 -2.33 6.92 4.24
C VAL A 31 -2.53 6.07 2.99
N ARG A 32 -3.72 5.50 2.83
CA ARG A 32 -4.09 4.77 1.61
C ARG A 32 -4.36 5.77 0.49
N GLN A 33 -3.53 5.73 -0.55
CA GLN A 33 -3.67 6.58 -1.73
C GLN A 33 -3.32 5.83 -3.00
N SER A 34 -3.67 6.40 -4.15
CA SER A 34 -3.21 5.89 -5.44
C SER A 34 -1.90 6.56 -5.80
N TYR A 35 -0.84 5.78 -6.01
CA TYR A 35 0.43 6.27 -6.54
C TYR A 35 0.60 5.74 -7.96
N LYS A 36 0.77 6.63 -8.93
CA LYS A 36 0.90 6.29 -10.37
C LYS A 36 -0.18 5.31 -10.86
N GLY A 37 -1.43 5.51 -10.45
CA GLY A 37 -2.58 4.67 -10.85
C GLY A 37 -2.70 3.33 -10.11
N ASN A 38 -1.75 2.99 -9.24
CA ASN A 38 -1.80 1.78 -8.42
C ASN A 38 -2.16 2.10 -6.97
N ARG A 39 -2.88 1.19 -6.30
CA ARG A 39 -3.13 1.31 -4.86
C ARG A 39 -1.82 1.26 -4.09
N SER A 40 -1.63 2.21 -3.19
CA SER A 40 -0.38 2.44 -2.48
C SER A 40 -0.64 2.92 -1.06
N ILE A 41 0.36 2.74 -0.20
CA ILE A 41 0.49 3.50 1.04
C ILE A 41 1.49 4.61 0.78
N VAL A 42 1.05 5.85 0.97
CA VAL A 42 1.83 7.06 0.70
C VAL A 42 1.81 7.91 1.98
N CYS A 43 2.94 8.52 2.32
CA CYS A 43 2.98 9.51 3.38
C CYS A 43 2.16 10.75 2.97
N ASP A 44 1.31 11.28 3.85
CA ASP A 44 0.54 12.48 3.53
C ASP A 44 1.38 13.76 3.52
N GLU A 45 2.45 13.81 4.33
CA GLU A 45 3.36 14.96 4.39
C GLU A 45 4.43 14.94 3.29
N CYS A 46 5.25 13.89 3.20
CA CYS A 46 6.37 13.86 2.24
C CYS A 46 6.00 13.29 0.87
N GLY A 47 4.80 12.72 0.71
CA GLY A 47 4.31 12.16 -0.56
C GLY A 47 5.04 10.90 -1.04
N LEU A 48 5.96 10.35 -0.23
CA LEU A 48 6.73 9.18 -0.60
C LEU A 48 5.92 7.89 -0.44
N PRO A 49 5.85 7.04 -1.47
CA PRO A 49 5.20 5.75 -1.37
C PRO A 49 6.08 4.78 -0.56
N GLN A 50 5.51 4.14 0.45
CA GLN A 50 6.20 3.07 1.21
C GLN A 50 6.00 1.71 0.54
N ILE A 51 4.76 1.41 0.16
CA ILE A 51 4.40 0.17 -0.54
C ILE A 51 3.42 0.51 -1.64
N GLN A 52 3.69 0.02 -2.85
CA GLN A 52 2.81 0.13 -4.01
C GLN A 52 2.38 -1.26 -4.47
N LEU A 53 1.07 -1.46 -4.61
CA LEU A 53 0.54 -2.68 -5.19
C LEU A 53 0.46 -2.54 -6.70
N LEU A 54 1.50 -3.01 -7.41
CA LEU A 54 1.42 -3.16 -8.87
C LEU A 54 0.22 -4.04 -9.22
N ALA A 55 -0.68 -3.51 -10.05
CA ALA A 55 -1.72 -4.31 -10.68
C ALA A 55 -1.02 -5.23 -11.71
N MET A 56 -0.81 -6.49 -11.33
CA MET A 56 -0.41 -7.51 -12.29
C MET A 56 -1.65 -7.79 -13.15
N PRO A 57 -1.57 -7.71 -14.49
CA PRO A 57 -2.69 -8.15 -15.32
C PRO A 57 -2.92 -9.64 -15.02
N ARG A 58 -4.15 -10.01 -14.64
CA ARG A 58 -4.54 -11.41 -14.59
C ARG A 58 -4.63 -11.88 -16.04
N VAL A 59 -3.58 -12.56 -16.51
CA VAL A 59 -3.65 -13.33 -17.75
C VAL A 59 -4.66 -14.44 -17.50
N GLU A 60 -5.80 -14.37 -18.18
CA GLU A 60 -6.85 -15.40 -18.17
C GLU A 60 -6.45 -16.59 -19.04
#